data_AF-A0A0G0QMN6-F1
#
_entry.id   AF-A0A0G0QMN6-F1
#
_cell.length_a   1.000
_cell.length_b   1.000
_cell.length_c   1.000
_cell.angle_alpha   90.00
_cell.angle_beta   90.00
_cell.angle_gamma   90.00
#
_symmetry.space_group_name_H-M   'P 1'
#
loop_
_entity.id
_entity.type
_entity.pdbx_description
1 polymer ?
#
loop_
_entity_poly.entity_id
_entity_poly.type
_entity_poly.pdbx_seq_one_letter_code
_entity_poly.pdbx_strand_id
1 'polypeptide(L)'
;MRQIQIALELYYDKYGAYPGNTDNDYGGYDTGCYGVADPFISPLETDGFISKTPCDPLFNVWIGGYSYYRYAAGVAGCSAAKGAFYVLGIRDLESTSGTHLTSPGWSCPSLNWQAQFEWVTGKFEN
;
A
#
# COMPACT_ATOMS: atom_id res chain seq x y z
N MET A 1 5.09 -2.53 8.27
CA MET A 1 4.59 -1.34 7.54
C MET A 1 5.46 -0.08 7.66
N ARG A 2 6.03 0.24 8.84
CA ARG A 2 6.82 1.49 9.01
C ARG A 2 7.99 1.64 8.02
N GLN A 3 8.75 0.59 7.75
CA GLN A 3 9.88 0.65 6.82
C GLN A 3 9.44 0.95 5.37
N ILE A 4 8.33 0.33 4.92
CA ILE A 4 7.74 0.62 3.60
C ILE A 4 7.29 2.09 3.54
N GLN A 5 6.62 2.59 4.58
CA GLN A 5 6.22 4.01 4.62
C GLN A 5 7.43 4.94 4.51
N ILE A 6 8.51 4.67 5.25
CA ILE A 6 9.75 5.46 5.15
C ILE A 6 10.31 5.42 3.73
N ALA A 7 10.37 4.25 3.10
CA ALA A 7 10.85 4.11 1.73
C ALA A 7 9.96 4.84 0.71
N LEU A 8 8.63 4.82 0.91
CA LEU A 8 7.68 5.58 0.10
C LEU A 8 7.92 7.09 0.21
N GLU A 9 8.18 7.60 1.42
CA GLU A 9 8.51 9.02 1.61
C GLU A 9 9.83 9.38 0.95
N LEU A 10 10.88 8.55 1.07
CA LEU A 10 12.15 8.78 0.40
C LEU A 10 12.03 8.74 -1.14
N TYR A 11 11.19 7.85 -1.67
CA TYR A 11 10.88 7.79 -3.09
C TYR A 11 10.16 9.07 -3.54
N TYR A 12 9.16 9.51 -2.78
CA TYR A 12 8.44 10.75 -3.05
C TYR A 12 9.37 11.97 -3.01
N ASP A 13 10.26 12.06 -2.02
CA ASP A 13 11.24 13.15 -1.90
C ASP A 13 12.18 13.22 -3.12
N LYS A 14 12.53 12.07 -3.72
CA LYS A 14 13.39 12.01 -4.91
C LYS A 14 12.66 12.33 -6.21
N TYR A 15 11.43 11.85 -6.37
CA TYR A 15 10.73 11.86 -7.67
C TYR A 15 9.51 12.78 -7.74
N GLY A 16 9.06 13.34 -6.61
CA GLY A 16 7.85 14.16 -6.52
C GLY A 16 6.54 13.39 -6.68
N ALA A 17 6.59 12.06 -6.65
CA ALA A 17 5.41 11.18 -6.72
C ALA A 17 5.74 9.85 -6.03
N TYR A 18 4.74 9.19 -5.46
CA TYR A 18 4.87 7.80 -4.99
C TYR A 18 5.00 6.83 -6.18
N PRO A 19 5.55 5.61 -5.98
CA PRO A 19 5.65 4.62 -7.03
C PRO A 19 4.31 4.37 -7.74
N GLY A 20 4.38 4.26 -9.06
CA GLY A 20 3.23 3.75 -9.81
C GLY A 20 2.92 2.32 -9.38
N ASN A 21 1.66 1.92 -9.51
CA ASN A 21 1.29 0.53 -9.34
C ASN A 21 1.72 -0.25 -10.58
N THR A 22 2.89 -0.90 -10.51
CA THR A 22 3.51 -1.61 -11.64
C THR A 22 3.09 -3.06 -11.76
N ASP A 23 2.46 -3.61 -10.72
CA ASP A 23 1.93 -4.98 -10.70
C ASP A 23 0.44 -5.03 -10.34
N ASN A 24 -0.26 -6.06 -10.81
CA ASN A 24 -1.68 -6.30 -10.55
C ASN A 24 -1.91 -7.76 -10.20
N ASP A 25 -1.49 -8.13 -8.99
CA ASP A 25 -1.67 -9.47 -8.45
C ASP A 25 -3.11 -9.71 -8.05
N TYR A 26 -3.78 -8.67 -7.50
CA TYR A 26 -5.15 -8.80 -7.05
C TYR A 26 -5.96 -7.50 -7.06
N GLY A 27 -7.01 -7.47 -7.90
CA GLY A 27 -8.00 -6.41 -7.89
C GLY A 27 -7.41 -5.02 -8.16
N GLY A 28 -6.30 -4.98 -8.91
CA GLY A 28 -5.51 -3.79 -9.18
C GLY A 28 -4.31 -3.63 -8.26
N TYR A 29 -4.29 -4.23 -7.07
CA TYR A 29 -3.20 -4.04 -6.11
C TYR A 29 -1.97 -4.87 -6.47
N ASP A 30 -0.82 -4.25 -6.28
CA ASP A 30 0.45 -4.93 -6.04
C ASP A 30 0.38 -5.56 -4.64
N THR A 31 0.68 -6.86 -4.53
CA THR A 31 0.54 -7.62 -3.30
C THR A 31 1.84 -8.23 -2.83
N GLY A 32 2.08 -8.12 -1.53
CA GLY A 32 3.29 -8.68 -0.92
C GLY A 32 3.34 -10.20 -1.07
N CYS A 33 4.35 -10.69 -1.79
CA CYS A 33 4.71 -12.11 -1.88
C CYS A 33 3.76 -12.99 -2.69
N TYR A 34 3.28 -12.48 -3.82
CA TYR A 34 2.65 -13.31 -4.84
C TYR A 34 3.70 -14.18 -5.56
N GLY A 35 4.16 -15.24 -4.88
CA GLY A 35 5.25 -16.10 -5.32
C GLY A 35 6.64 -15.59 -4.93
N VAL A 36 7.60 -16.51 -4.81
CA VAL A 36 8.93 -16.25 -4.20
C VAL A 36 9.83 -15.24 -4.96
N ALA A 37 9.42 -14.79 -6.15
CA ALA A 37 10.22 -13.96 -7.05
C ALA A 37 9.56 -12.61 -7.39
N ASP A 38 8.47 -12.25 -6.73
CA ASP A 38 7.73 -11.02 -7.00
C ASP A 38 8.07 -9.91 -5.97
N PRO A 39 8.80 -8.85 -6.39
CA PRO A 39 9.18 -7.75 -5.51
C PRO A 39 8.02 -6.75 -5.34
N PHE A 40 7.39 -6.80 -4.17
CA PHE A 40 6.33 -5.88 -3.74
C PHE A 40 6.78 -4.41 -3.80
N ILE A 41 6.04 -3.56 -4.50
CA ILE A 41 6.42 -2.15 -4.75
C ILE A 41 7.85 -2.06 -5.28
N SER A 42 8.13 -2.82 -6.36
CA SER A 42 9.48 -3.04 -6.90
C SER A 42 10.34 -1.78 -7.04
N PRO A 43 9.80 -0.59 -7.43
CA PRO A 43 10.57 0.65 -7.50
C PRO A 43 11.29 1.04 -6.20
N LEU A 44 10.81 0.61 -5.03
CA LEU A 44 11.48 0.89 -3.75
C LEU A 44 12.78 0.08 -3.59
N GLU A 45 12.80 -1.15 -4.12
CA GLU A 45 13.98 -2.02 -4.09
C GLU A 45 14.97 -1.65 -5.20
N THR A 46 14.49 -1.47 -6.43
CA THR A 46 15.34 -1.16 -7.59
C THR A 46 16.12 0.13 -7.40
N ASP A 47 15.53 1.11 -6.73
CA ASP A 47 16.12 2.42 -6.52
C ASP A 47 16.89 2.51 -5.19
N GLY A 48 16.93 1.42 -4.42
CA GLY A 48 17.73 1.30 -3.21
C GLY A 48 17.17 2.02 -1.99
N PHE A 49 15.87 2.33 -1.96
CA PHE A 49 15.23 2.93 -0.78
C PHE A 49 14.97 1.91 0.33
N ILE A 50 14.86 0.63 -0.04
CA ILE A 50 14.80 -0.50 0.88
C ILE A 50 15.55 -1.67 0.25
N SER A 51 16.27 -2.45 1.05
CA SER A 51 17.05 -3.59 0.52
C SER A 51 16.18 -4.73 0.02
N LYS A 52 15.01 -4.90 0.64
CA LYS A 52 13.97 -5.86 0.29
C LYS A 52 12.69 -5.46 1.02
N THR A 53 11.56 -5.43 0.33
CA THR A 53 10.27 -5.21 0.96
C THR A 53 9.90 -6.39 1.86
N PRO A 54 9.32 -6.12 3.04
CA PRO A 54 8.95 -7.19 3.96
C PRO A 54 7.83 -8.03 3.36
N CYS A 55 7.94 -9.33 3.59
CA CYS A 55 6.92 -10.31 3.29
C CYS A 55 6.13 -10.62 4.56
N ASP A 56 4.82 -10.85 4.44
CA ASP A 56 4.08 -11.56 5.47
C ASP A 56 4.52 -13.04 5.45
N PRO A 57 5.08 -13.59 6.54
CA PRO A 57 5.56 -14.98 6.57
C PRO A 57 4.44 -16.02 6.75
N LEU A 58 3.23 -15.62 7.15
CA LEU A 58 2.12 -16.52 7.49
C LEU A 58 0.99 -16.53 6.47
N PHE A 59 1.18 -15.84 5.34
CA PHE A 59 0.16 -15.69 4.30
C PHE A 59 -0.42 -17.05 3.88
N ASN A 60 -1.70 -17.26 4.23
CA ASN A 60 -2.46 -18.46 3.88
C ASN A 60 -3.26 -18.27 2.57
N VAL A 61 -3.23 -17.06 2.02
CA VAL A 61 -4.03 -16.62 0.88
C VAL A 61 -3.19 -16.38 -0.35
N TRP A 62 -3.76 -16.72 -1.51
CA TRP A 62 -3.31 -16.42 -2.87
C TRP A 62 -3.13 -14.93 -3.18
N ILE A 63 -3.19 -14.05 -2.18
CA ILE A 63 -3.38 -12.61 -2.36
C ILE A 63 -2.34 -11.77 -1.60
N GLY A 64 -1.39 -12.42 -0.92
CA GLY A 64 -0.42 -11.74 -0.07
C GLY A 64 -1.05 -11.06 1.16
N GLY A 65 -0.28 -10.94 2.25
CA GLY A 65 -0.76 -10.22 3.44
C GLY A 65 -0.80 -8.71 3.23
N TYR A 66 0.13 -8.17 2.44
CA TYR A 66 0.29 -6.73 2.20
C TYR A 66 -0.26 -6.33 0.84
N SER A 67 -0.80 -5.11 0.74
CA SER A 67 -1.28 -4.57 -0.54
C SER A 67 -0.92 -3.10 -0.69
N TYR A 68 -0.56 -2.71 -1.90
CA TYR A 68 -0.23 -1.34 -2.28
C TYR A 68 -0.99 -0.94 -3.54
N TYR A 69 -1.46 0.31 -3.58
CA TYR A 69 -1.96 0.92 -4.80
C TYR A 69 -1.80 2.44 -4.77
N ARG A 70 -1.40 3.03 -5.90
CA ARG A 70 -1.38 4.48 -6.09
C ARG A 70 -2.58 4.94 -6.92
N TYR A 71 -3.45 5.71 -6.31
CA TYR A 71 -4.62 6.30 -6.95
C TYR A 71 -4.31 7.67 -7.55
N ALA A 72 -4.88 7.95 -8.71
CA ALA A 72 -4.84 9.28 -9.31
C ALA A 72 -5.57 10.33 -8.45
N ALA A 73 -5.23 11.60 -8.66
CA ALA A 73 -5.90 12.71 -8.01
C ALA A 73 -7.40 12.74 -8.35
N GLY A 74 -8.26 13.11 -7.39
CA GLY A 74 -9.71 13.23 -7.62
C GLY A 74 -10.50 11.93 -7.48
N VAL A 75 -9.85 10.79 -7.26
CA VAL A 75 -10.51 9.49 -7.17
C VAL A 75 -11.31 9.35 -5.87
N ALA A 76 -12.42 8.60 -5.94
CA ALA A 76 -13.26 8.24 -4.79
C ALA A 76 -13.78 9.44 -3.97
N GLY A 77 -13.96 10.59 -4.61
CA GLY A 77 -14.44 11.82 -3.97
C GLY A 77 -13.36 12.59 -3.21
N CYS A 78 -12.10 12.14 -3.21
CA CYS A 78 -11.01 12.94 -2.68
C CYS A 78 -10.75 14.17 -3.56
N SER A 79 -10.32 15.27 -2.96
CA SER A 79 -10.04 16.50 -3.71
C SER A 79 -8.85 16.31 -4.65
N ALA A 80 -9.03 16.64 -5.93
CA ALA A 80 -7.94 16.64 -6.90
C ALA A 80 -6.81 17.61 -6.54
N ALA A 81 -7.11 18.67 -5.77
CA ALA A 81 -6.10 19.63 -5.30
C ALA A 81 -5.12 19.04 -4.27
N LYS A 82 -5.44 17.88 -3.66
CA LYS A 82 -4.51 17.15 -2.79
C LYS A 82 -3.56 16.25 -3.56
N GLY A 83 -3.66 16.20 -4.90
CA GLY A 83 -2.84 15.32 -5.72
C GLY A 83 -3.27 13.85 -5.64
N ALA A 84 -2.45 12.99 -6.23
CA ALA A 84 -2.58 11.54 -6.12
C ALA A 84 -2.25 11.09 -4.69
N PHE A 85 -2.57 9.83 -4.37
CA PHE A 85 -2.30 9.26 -3.06
C PHE A 85 -2.03 7.77 -3.16
N TYR A 86 -1.27 7.23 -2.22
CA TYR A 86 -1.18 5.79 -2.07
C TYR A 86 -2.14 5.26 -1.00
N VAL A 87 -2.49 3.99 -1.13
CA VAL A 87 -3.08 3.16 -0.09
C VAL A 87 -2.15 1.98 0.15
N LEU A 88 -1.81 1.77 1.42
CA LEU A 88 -0.96 0.67 1.88
C LEU A 88 -1.69 -0.05 3.00
N GLY A 89 -1.99 -1.33 2.80
CA GLY A 89 -2.83 -2.11 3.70
C GLY A 89 -2.28 -3.49 4.02
N ILE A 90 -2.84 -4.08 5.08
CA ILE A 90 -2.70 -5.49 5.47
C ILE A 90 -4.10 -6.11 5.49
N ARG A 91 -4.28 -7.21 4.75
CA ARG A 91 -5.59 -7.87 4.62
C ARG A 91 -5.88 -8.88 5.72
N ASP A 92 -4.85 -9.52 6.25
CA ASP A 92 -4.93 -10.53 7.31
C ASP A 92 -3.73 -10.32 8.26
N LEU A 93 -4.00 -10.13 9.54
CA LEU A 93 -3.05 -10.05 10.66
C LEU A 93 -3.14 -11.29 11.56
N GLU A 94 -3.79 -12.36 11.07
CA GLU A 94 -3.99 -13.70 11.62
C GLU A 94 -4.78 -13.80 12.94
N SER A 95 -4.65 -12.77 13.77
CA SER A 95 -5.20 -12.67 15.13
C SER A 95 -6.24 -11.56 15.26
N THR A 96 -6.51 -10.84 14.17
CA THR A 96 -7.49 -9.77 14.12
C THR A 96 -8.77 -10.29 13.49
N SER A 97 -9.91 -9.74 13.91
CA SER A 97 -11.18 -9.91 13.23
C SER A 97 -11.74 -8.52 12.99
N GLY A 98 -11.61 -8.01 11.76
CA GLY A 98 -12.02 -6.67 11.38
C GLY A 98 -10.90 -5.65 11.52
N THR A 99 -11.19 -4.43 11.99
CA THR A 99 -10.17 -3.37 12.07
C THR A 99 -9.25 -3.56 13.28
N HIS A 100 -7.95 -3.67 13.02
CA HIS A 100 -6.92 -3.67 14.05
C HIS A 100 -6.87 -2.32 14.77
N LEU A 101 -6.70 -2.33 16.10
CA LEU A 101 -6.76 -1.15 16.97
C LEU A 101 -5.76 -0.04 16.60
N THR A 102 -4.65 -0.41 15.96
CA THR A 102 -3.60 0.54 15.55
C THR A 102 -3.69 0.95 14.08
N SER A 103 -4.76 0.56 13.37
CA SER A 103 -5.00 1.02 12.00
C SER A 103 -5.27 2.53 11.99
N PRO A 104 -4.46 3.34 11.28
CA PRO A 104 -4.76 4.76 11.10
C PRO A 104 -6.07 4.99 10.35
N GLY A 105 -6.43 4.04 9.49
CA GLY A 105 -7.54 4.18 8.55
C GLY A 105 -7.16 5.03 7.34
N TRP A 106 -7.87 4.82 6.26
CA TRP A 106 -7.77 5.66 5.07
C TRP A 106 -9.11 5.71 4.34
N SER A 107 -9.59 6.92 4.06
CA SER A 107 -10.87 7.12 3.40
C SER A 107 -10.91 8.41 2.59
N CYS A 108 -11.72 8.36 1.54
CA CYS A 108 -12.24 9.48 0.79
C CYS A 108 -13.76 9.54 0.98
N PRO A 109 -14.42 10.68 0.66
CA PRO A 109 -15.87 10.82 0.81
C PRO A 109 -16.72 9.70 0.19
N SER A 110 -16.29 9.11 -0.93
CA SER A 110 -17.02 8.07 -1.63
C SER A 110 -16.47 6.66 -1.42
N LEU A 111 -15.35 6.49 -0.72
CA LEU A 111 -14.76 5.17 -0.48
C LEU A 111 -13.96 5.14 0.82
N ASN A 112 -14.20 4.13 1.64
CA ASN A 112 -13.40 3.85 2.82
C ASN A 112 -12.60 2.56 2.60
N TRP A 113 -11.27 2.66 2.55
CA TRP A 113 -10.41 1.49 2.39
C TRP A 113 -10.30 0.66 3.67
N GLN A 114 -10.65 1.21 4.83
CA GLN A 114 -10.68 0.44 6.07
C GLN A 114 -11.62 -0.78 5.99
N ALA A 115 -12.66 -0.74 5.15
CA ALA A 115 -13.55 -1.87 4.94
C ALA A 115 -12.92 -3.05 4.16
N GLN A 116 -11.73 -2.86 3.58
CA GLN A 116 -11.02 -3.85 2.75
C GLN A 116 -9.80 -4.46 3.44
N PHE A 117 -9.40 -3.92 4.59
CA PHE A 117 -8.13 -4.24 5.26
C PHE A 117 -8.33 -4.25 6.77
N GLU A 118 -7.59 -5.11 7.45
CA GLU A 118 -7.54 -5.09 8.91
C GLU A 118 -6.69 -3.92 9.41
N TRP A 119 -5.66 -3.55 8.65
CA TRP A 119 -4.84 -2.36 8.89
C TRP A 119 -4.63 -1.60 7.59
N VAL A 120 -4.84 -0.29 7.57
CA VAL A 120 -4.62 0.53 6.38
C VAL A 120 -4.15 1.93 6.71
N THR A 121 -3.28 2.46 5.87
CA THR A 121 -2.89 3.86 5.84
C THR A 121 -2.84 4.36 4.40
N GLY A 122 -2.77 5.67 4.24
CA GLY A 122 -2.45 6.31 2.98
C GLY A 122 -1.85 7.68 3.21
N LYS A 123 -1.38 8.30 2.12
CA LYS A 123 -0.92 9.69 2.15
C LYS A 123 -1.06 10.32 0.76
N PHE A 124 -1.43 11.59 0.75
CA PHE A 124 -1.48 12.44 -0.45
C PHE A 124 -0.09 12.93 -0.85
N GLU A 125 0.08 13.22 -2.14
CA GLU A 125 1.31 13.78 -2.74
C GLU A 125 1.43 15.30 -2.60
N ASN A 126 0.67 15.95 -1.71
CA ASN A 126 0.68 17.40 -1.47
C ASN A 126 0.74 17.71 0.02
#